data_AF-A0A940IAF7-F1
#
_entry.id   AF-A0A940IAF7-F1
#
_cell.length_a   1.000
_cell.length_b   1.000
_cell.length_c   1.000
_cell.angle_alpha   90.00
_cell.angle_beta   90.00
_cell.angle_gamma   90.00
#
_symmetry.space_group_name_H-M   'P 1'
#
loop_
_entity.id
_entity.type
_entity.pdbx_description
1 polymer ?
#
loop_
_entity_poly.entity_id
_entity_poly.type
_entity_poly.pdbx_seq_one_letter_code
_entity_poly.pdbx_strand_id
1 'polypeptide(L)'
;MIKMFTTQLSGLMNRIFDKEEFSIEDGARLLAQAAVGEGNIYICGFGEMEVVAIEALKGKEPLANARILAADQLDELTSADRVLLVSRFSTDEDALQLGQQLVEKQIPFVAVSGAVSSDSAKDLTTLADVHIDTKVIKSMLPDESGERVGFPATIAALYIYFCLKFTLEEMLNEY
;
A
#
# COMPACT_ATOMS: atom_id res chain seq x y z
N MET A 1 8.28 -12.66 25.00
CA MET A 1 8.37 -11.70 23.87
C MET A 1 7.47 -12.08 22.70
N ILE A 2 7.59 -13.29 22.11
CA ILE A 2 6.78 -13.72 20.95
C ILE A 2 5.26 -13.60 21.20
N LYS A 3 4.75 -14.12 22.34
CA LYS A 3 3.31 -13.98 22.68
C LYS A 3 2.84 -12.52 22.67
N MET A 4 3.65 -11.61 23.20
CA MET A 4 3.34 -10.18 23.24
C MET A 4 3.37 -9.56 21.84
N PHE A 5 4.35 -9.93 21.01
CA PHE A 5 4.39 -9.56 19.59
C PHE A 5 3.13 -10.00 18.86
N THR A 6 2.75 -11.27 18.98
CA THR A 6 1.54 -11.81 18.34
C THR A 6 0.29 -11.06 18.79
N THR A 7 0.13 -10.78 20.09
CA THR A 7 -1.03 -10.02 20.59
C THR A 7 -1.07 -8.59 20.04
N GLN A 8 0.07 -7.90 19.99
CA GLN A 8 0.14 -6.53 19.43
C GLN A 8 -0.09 -6.54 17.91
N LEU A 9 0.42 -7.55 17.20
CA LEU A 9 0.24 -7.72 15.76
C LEU A 9 -1.22 -7.96 15.41
N SER A 10 -1.92 -8.85 16.13
CA SER A 10 -3.37 -9.04 15.95
C SER A 10 -4.15 -7.76 16.24
N GLY A 11 -3.76 -7.02 17.29
CA GLY A 11 -4.37 -5.72 17.59
C GLY A 11 -4.13 -4.66 16.51
N LEU A 12 -2.99 -4.71 15.81
CA LEU A 12 -2.70 -3.87 14.65
C LEU A 12 -3.60 -4.21 13.47
N MET A 13 -3.74 -5.51 13.12
CA MET A 13 -4.60 -5.93 12.00
C MET A 13 -6.06 -5.51 12.23
N ASN A 14 -6.60 -5.74 13.45
CA ASN A 14 -7.95 -5.30 13.79
C ASN A 14 -8.10 -3.77 13.66
N ARG A 15 -7.09 -3.00 14.10
CA ARG A 15 -7.13 -1.55 13.96
C ARG A 15 -7.11 -1.10 12.50
N ILE A 16 -6.31 -1.74 11.66
CA ILE A 16 -6.28 -1.45 10.22
C ILE A 16 -7.66 -1.74 9.64
N PHE A 17 -8.20 -2.94 9.89
CA PHE A 17 -9.54 -3.33 9.43
C PHE A 17 -10.60 -2.32 9.85
N ASP A 18 -10.71 -2.02 11.16
CA ASP A 18 -11.75 -1.13 11.69
C ASP A 18 -11.63 0.33 11.24
N LYS A 19 -10.43 0.80 10.87
CA LYS A 19 -10.16 2.22 10.57
C LYS A 19 -10.01 2.52 9.10
N GLU A 20 -9.58 1.55 8.31
CA GLU A 20 -9.27 1.69 6.91
C GLU A 20 -10.23 0.89 6.02
N GLU A 21 -11.31 0.31 6.55
CA GLU A 21 -12.32 -0.44 5.78
C GLU A 21 -12.78 0.31 4.53
N PHE A 22 -13.21 1.57 4.68
CA PHE A 22 -13.64 2.40 3.57
C PHE A 22 -12.49 2.70 2.59
N SER A 23 -11.31 3.03 3.10
CA SER A 23 -10.14 3.30 2.25
C SER A 23 -9.70 2.06 1.47
N ILE A 24 -9.83 0.86 2.06
CA ILE A 24 -9.56 -0.42 1.40
C ILE A 24 -10.59 -0.66 0.30
N GLU A 25 -11.88 -0.46 0.57
CA GLU A 25 -12.93 -0.61 -0.43
C GLU A 25 -12.74 0.37 -1.60
N ASP A 26 -12.53 1.66 -1.30
CA ASP A 26 -12.31 2.69 -2.31
C ASP A 26 -11.01 2.46 -3.08
N GLY A 27 -9.95 2.01 -2.42
CA GLY A 27 -8.69 1.64 -3.05
C GLY A 27 -8.85 0.45 -3.99
N ALA A 28 -9.53 -0.61 -3.54
CA ALA A 28 -9.82 -1.78 -4.37
C ALA A 28 -10.68 -1.39 -5.59
N ARG A 29 -11.70 -0.55 -5.38
CA ARG A 29 -12.55 0.00 -6.45
C ARG A 29 -11.74 0.81 -7.46
N LEU A 30 -10.81 1.64 -7.01
CA LEU A 30 -9.93 2.41 -7.88
C LEU A 30 -9.03 1.49 -8.71
N LEU A 31 -8.38 0.50 -8.09
CA LEU A 31 -7.50 -0.45 -8.76
C LEU A 31 -8.27 -1.35 -9.75
N ALA A 32 -9.49 -1.76 -9.41
CA ALA A 32 -10.36 -2.58 -10.26
C ALA A 32 -10.69 -1.89 -11.60
N GLN A 33 -10.70 -0.55 -11.64
CA GLN A 33 -10.93 0.19 -12.89
C GLN A 33 -9.89 -0.13 -13.97
N ALA A 34 -8.65 -0.46 -13.60
CA ALA A 34 -7.64 -0.93 -14.57
C ALA A 34 -8.01 -2.31 -15.12
N ALA A 35 -8.45 -3.21 -14.24
CA ALA A 35 -8.69 -4.62 -14.57
C ALA A 35 -9.99 -4.87 -15.36
N VAL A 36 -11.03 -4.04 -15.19
CA VAL A 36 -12.26 -4.09 -16.00
C VAL A 36 -12.03 -3.54 -17.42
N GLY A 37 -11.07 -2.63 -17.59
CA GLY A 37 -10.66 -2.09 -18.88
C GLY A 37 -9.56 -2.91 -19.56
N GLU A 38 -8.72 -2.23 -20.35
CA GLU A 38 -7.50 -2.79 -20.96
C GLU A 38 -6.22 -2.39 -20.20
N GLY A 39 -6.37 -1.91 -18.96
CA GLY A 39 -5.29 -1.39 -18.13
C GLY A 39 -4.60 -2.45 -17.28
N ASN A 40 -3.49 -2.06 -16.65
CA ASN A 40 -2.75 -2.88 -15.71
C ASN A 40 -2.72 -2.23 -14.32
N ILE A 41 -2.56 -3.07 -13.30
CA ILE A 41 -2.32 -2.63 -11.93
C ILE A 41 -0.81 -2.65 -11.71
N TYR A 42 -0.19 -1.48 -11.77
CA TYR A 42 1.23 -1.33 -11.51
C TYR A 42 1.49 -1.22 -10.00
N ILE A 43 2.45 -1.98 -9.48
CA ILE A 43 2.77 -2.01 -8.05
C ILE A 43 4.22 -1.57 -7.88
N CYS A 44 4.42 -0.57 -7.01
CA CYS A 44 5.74 -0.04 -6.68
C CYS A 44 5.89 -0.02 -5.16
N GLY A 45 6.89 -0.74 -4.65
CA GLY A 45 7.28 -0.67 -3.25
C GLY A 45 8.65 -0.04 -3.11
N PHE A 46 8.85 0.78 -2.08
CA PHE A 46 10.17 1.36 -1.76
C PHE A 46 10.83 0.61 -0.60
N GLY A 47 12.11 0.26 -0.77
CA GLY A 47 12.89 -0.48 0.22
C GLY A 47 12.28 -1.85 0.53
N GLU A 48 12.02 -2.15 1.80
CA GLU A 48 11.42 -3.42 2.19
C GLU A 48 9.98 -3.61 1.67
N MET A 49 9.31 -2.54 1.25
CA MET A 49 7.94 -2.59 0.73
C MET A 49 7.84 -3.19 -0.66
N GLU A 50 8.96 -3.40 -1.36
CA GLU A 50 9.02 -4.15 -2.62
C GLU A 50 8.37 -5.54 -2.49
N VAL A 51 8.34 -6.10 -1.28
CA VAL A 51 7.70 -7.38 -0.98
C VAL A 51 6.24 -7.45 -1.42
N VAL A 52 5.49 -6.33 -1.38
CA VAL A 52 4.09 -6.30 -1.82
C VAL A 52 3.99 -6.58 -3.32
N ALA A 53 4.87 -6.00 -4.13
CA ALA A 53 4.91 -6.25 -5.57
C ALA A 53 5.36 -7.70 -5.85
N ILE A 54 6.32 -8.21 -5.08
CA ILE A 54 6.77 -9.61 -5.20
C ILE A 54 5.64 -10.58 -4.87
N GLU A 55 4.89 -10.37 -3.78
CA GLU A 55 3.75 -11.22 -3.42
C GLU A 55 2.67 -11.15 -4.51
N ALA A 56 2.36 -9.96 -5.01
CA ALA A 56 1.31 -9.78 -6.01
C ALA A 56 1.62 -10.45 -7.36
N LEU A 57 2.89 -10.53 -7.77
CA LEU A 57 3.26 -11.11 -9.05
C LEU A 57 3.74 -12.57 -8.96
N LYS A 58 4.41 -12.92 -7.86
CA LYS A 58 5.10 -14.21 -7.69
C LYS A 58 4.55 -15.04 -6.54
N GLY A 59 3.61 -14.50 -5.77
CA GLY A 59 2.92 -15.23 -4.72
C GLY A 59 2.18 -16.44 -5.27
N LYS A 60 1.72 -17.30 -4.36
CA LYS A 60 1.01 -18.53 -4.74
C LYS A 60 -0.27 -18.24 -5.54
N GLU A 61 -0.88 -17.10 -5.28
CA GLU A 61 -2.10 -16.62 -5.91
C GLU A 61 -1.85 -15.21 -6.47
N PRO A 62 -1.20 -15.07 -7.64
CA PRO A 62 -0.88 -13.77 -8.21
C PRO A 62 -2.13 -12.96 -8.51
N LEU A 63 -2.04 -11.64 -8.35
CA LEU A 63 -3.10 -10.70 -8.72
C LEU A 63 -3.16 -10.59 -10.26
N ALA A 64 -4.35 -10.72 -10.83
CA ALA A 64 -4.57 -10.56 -12.26
C ALA A 64 -4.17 -9.15 -12.74
N ASN A 65 -3.55 -9.08 -13.91
CA ASN A 65 -3.09 -7.82 -14.54
C ASN A 65 -2.10 -6.99 -13.69
N ALA A 66 -1.49 -7.60 -12.66
CA ALA A 66 -0.47 -6.94 -11.85
C ALA A 66 0.87 -6.87 -12.59
N ARG A 67 1.54 -5.71 -12.53
CA ARG A 67 2.89 -5.49 -13.05
C ARG A 67 3.73 -4.77 -12.00
N ILE A 68 5.05 -5.01 -12.00
CA ILE A 68 5.97 -4.18 -11.23
C ILE A 68 6.15 -2.88 -12.01
N LEU A 69 6.05 -1.74 -11.35
CA LEU A 69 6.44 -0.46 -11.93
C LEU A 69 7.95 -0.29 -11.79
N ALA A 70 8.70 -0.53 -12.86
CA ALA A 70 10.11 -0.16 -12.88
C ALA A 70 10.25 1.36 -13.13
N ALA A 71 11.35 1.94 -12.64
CA ALA A 71 11.59 3.39 -12.71
C ALA A 71 11.60 3.95 -14.15
N ASP A 72 11.98 3.14 -15.13
CA ASP A 72 12.02 3.47 -16.55
C ASP A 72 10.67 3.31 -17.27
N GLN A 73 9.66 2.72 -16.63
CA GLN A 73 8.35 2.44 -17.24
C GLN A 73 7.29 3.49 -16.93
N LEU A 74 7.65 4.55 -16.20
CA LEU A 74 6.70 5.61 -15.84
C LEU A 74 6.11 6.33 -17.05
N ASP A 75 6.89 6.44 -18.13
CA ASP A 75 6.45 7.06 -19.38
C ASP A 75 5.57 6.13 -20.24
N GLU A 76 5.52 4.83 -19.91
CA GLU A 76 4.68 3.84 -20.58
C GLU A 76 3.27 3.75 -19.98
N LEU A 77 3.04 4.36 -18.81
CA LEU A 77 1.74 4.39 -18.15
C LEU A 77 0.72 5.18 -18.97
N THR A 78 -0.48 4.63 -19.07
CA THR A 78 -1.63 5.21 -19.75
C THR A 78 -2.74 5.54 -18.75
N SER A 79 -3.72 6.35 -19.16
CA SER A 79 -4.88 6.68 -18.32
C SER A 79 -5.75 5.47 -17.92
N ALA A 80 -5.57 4.32 -18.59
CA ALA A 80 -6.23 3.07 -18.24
C ALA A 80 -5.56 2.36 -17.06
N ASP A 81 -4.30 2.67 -16.76
CA ASP A 81 -3.53 2.01 -15.71
C ASP A 81 -3.82 2.63 -14.34
N ARG A 82 -3.59 1.82 -13.30
CA ARG A 82 -3.69 2.26 -11.89
C ARG A 82 -2.43 1.83 -11.16
N VAL A 83 -2.02 2.63 -10.17
CA VAL A 83 -0.82 2.33 -9.39
C VAL A 83 -1.15 2.03 -7.94
N LEU A 84 -0.55 0.98 -7.39
CA LEU A 84 -0.44 0.73 -5.95
C LEU A 84 0.99 1.08 -5.51
N LEU A 85 1.13 2.22 -4.86
CA LEU A 85 2.39 2.73 -4.34
C LEU A 85 2.51 2.41 -2.84
N VAL A 86 3.62 1.80 -2.43
CA VAL A 86 3.81 1.34 -1.06
C VAL A 86 5.13 1.85 -0.52
N SER A 87 5.10 2.53 0.62
CA SER A 87 6.30 3.03 1.30
C SER A 87 6.19 2.85 2.80
N ARG A 88 7.31 2.98 3.51
CA ARG A 88 7.30 2.84 4.98
C ARG A 88 6.45 3.93 5.64
N PHE A 89 6.68 5.18 5.22
CA PHE A 89 6.02 6.36 5.77
C PHE A 89 5.43 7.20 4.66
N SER A 90 4.37 7.96 4.98
CA SER A 90 3.74 8.89 4.04
C SER A 90 4.70 9.97 3.54
N THR A 91 5.81 10.20 4.23
CA THR A 91 6.84 11.20 3.94
C THR A 91 8.10 10.62 3.29
N ASP A 92 8.07 9.39 2.79
CA ASP A 92 9.20 8.78 2.08
C ASP A 92 9.51 9.55 0.78
N GLU A 93 10.74 10.06 0.64
CA GLU A 93 11.10 11.02 -0.42
C GLU A 93 10.97 10.44 -1.83
N ASP A 94 11.42 9.21 -2.04
CA ASP A 94 11.35 8.53 -3.33
C ASP A 94 9.89 8.24 -3.70
N ALA A 95 9.09 7.83 -2.70
CA ALA A 95 7.66 7.61 -2.87
C ALA A 95 6.89 8.91 -3.18
N LEU A 96 7.26 10.02 -2.55
CA LEU A 96 6.68 11.32 -2.83
C LEU A 96 7.03 11.82 -4.22
N GLN A 97 8.26 11.60 -4.68
CA GLN A 97 8.67 11.95 -6.02
C GLN A 97 7.84 11.20 -7.06
N LEU A 98 7.67 9.88 -6.89
CA LEU A 98 6.83 9.09 -7.78
C LEU A 98 5.37 9.54 -7.72
N GLY A 99 4.82 9.76 -6.53
CA GLY A 99 3.45 10.24 -6.34
C GLY A 99 3.19 11.57 -7.07
N GLN A 100 4.13 12.51 -7.02
CA GLN A 100 4.03 13.78 -7.77
C GLN A 100 4.01 13.56 -9.28
N GLN A 101 4.86 12.67 -9.80
CA GLN A 101 4.87 12.36 -11.23
C GLN A 101 3.57 11.69 -11.70
N LEU A 102 2.98 10.83 -10.88
CA LEU A 102 1.67 10.22 -11.16
C LEU A 102 0.57 11.28 -11.23
N VAL A 103 0.55 12.23 -10.29
CA VAL A 103 -0.38 13.38 -10.31
C VAL A 103 -0.19 14.22 -11.56
N GLU A 104 1.05 14.55 -11.94
CA GLU A 104 1.36 15.34 -13.15
C GLU A 104 0.88 14.65 -14.43
N LYS A 105 1.00 13.31 -14.48
CA LYS A 105 0.53 12.48 -15.60
C LYS A 105 -0.96 12.12 -15.52
N GLN A 106 -1.66 12.55 -14.47
CA GLN A 106 -3.07 12.23 -14.22
C GLN A 106 -3.33 10.71 -14.17
N ILE A 107 -2.39 9.96 -13.59
CA ILE A 107 -2.52 8.51 -13.36
C ILE A 107 -3.03 8.30 -11.93
N PRO A 108 -4.28 7.81 -11.75
CA PRO A 108 -4.82 7.60 -10.42
C PRO A 108 -4.08 6.49 -9.68
N PHE A 109 -3.87 6.68 -8.37
CA PHE A 109 -3.11 5.74 -7.56
C PHE A 109 -3.60 5.62 -6.12
N VAL A 110 -3.39 4.42 -5.57
CA VAL A 110 -3.56 4.10 -4.16
C VAL A 110 -2.19 4.15 -3.50
N ALA A 111 -2.08 4.81 -2.35
CA ALA A 111 -0.87 4.81 -1.53
C ALA A 111 -1.09 4.04 -0.22
N VAL A 112 -0.15 3.15 0.12
CA VAL A 112 -0.12 2.43 1.41
C VAL A 112 1.15 2.81 2.16
N SER A 113 1.00 3.44 3.33
CA SER A 113 2.14 3.81 4.16
C SER A 113 1.72 4.14 5.60
N GLY A 114 2.66 4.19 6.54
CA GLY A 114 2.38 4.74 7.87
C GLY A 114 2.17 6.25 7.79
N ALA A 115 0.98 6.73 8.13
CA ALA A 115 0.67 8.16 8.12
C ALA A 115 1.44 8.87 9.24
N VAL A 116 2.37 9.74 8.87
CA VAL A 116 3.14 10.54 9.82
C VAL A 116 2.52 11.93 9.90
N SER A 117 2.14 12.36 11.11
CA SER A 117 1.76 13.75 11.33
C SER A 117 2.97 14.64 11.07
N SER A 118 3.00 15.33 9.93
CA SER A 118 4.03 16.30 9.59
C SER A 118 3.39 17.66 9.35
N ASP A 119 4.08 18.72 9.76
CA ASP A 119 3.72 20.10 9.39
C ASP A 119 4.08 20.40 7.92
N SER A 120 4.62 19.42 7.19
CA SER A 120 4.94 19.56 5.78
C SER A 120 3.65 19.53 4.96
N ALA A 121 3.55 20.43 3.98
CA ALA A 121 2.30 20.68 3.28
C ALA A 121 1.88 19.59 2.29
N LYS A 122 2.74 18.58 2.02
CA LYS A 122 2.45 17.53 1.04
C LYS A 122 3.12 16.21 1.44
N ASP A 123 2.29 15.23 1.76
CA ASP A 123 2.70 13.84 1.90
C ASP A 123 1.76 12.91 1.09
N LEU A 124 2.02 11.61 1.09
CA LEU A 124 1.20 10.64 0.35
C LEU A 124 -0.28 10.62 0.78
N THR A 125 -0.61 11.07 2.01
CA THR A 125 -2.01 11.14 2.49
C THR A 125 -2.82 12.19 1.74
N THR A 126 -2.15 13.17 1.15
CA THR A 126 -2.75 14.28 0.40
C THR A 126 -2.55 14.18 -1.10
N LEU A 127 -1.54 13.42 -1.55
CA LEU A 127 -1.23 13.24 -2.97
C LEU A 127 -2.02 12.12 -3.63
N ALA A 128 -2.26 11.03 -2.91
CA ALA A 128 -2.94 9.85 -3.47
C ALA A 128 -4.44 10.09 -3.61
N ASP A 129 -5.05 9.47 -4.63
CA ASP A 129 -6.51 9.43 -4.76
C ASP A 129 -7.15 8.66 -3.59
N VAL A 130 -6.47 7.62 -3.13
CA VAL A 130 -6.80 6.88 -1.91
C VAL A 130 -5.53 6.60 -1.12
N HIS A 131 -5.50 6.99 0.15
CA HIS A 131 -4.43 6.61 1.08
C HIS A 131 -4.97 5.61 2.11
N ILE A 132 -4.20 4.55 2.35
CA ILE A 132 -4.49 3.52 3.35
C ILE A 132 -3.36 3.51 4.37
N ASP A 133 -3.70 3.85 5.60
CA ASP A 133 -2.71 3.98 6.67
C ASP A 133 -2.39 2.63 7.31
N THR A 134 -1.12 2.22 7.26
CA THR A 134 -0.65 1.00 7.93
C THR A 134 -0.78 1.05 9.45
N LYS A 135 -0.96 2.25 10.04
CA LYS A 135 -0.95 2.54 11.48
C LYS A 135 0.40 2.24 12.15
N VAL A 136 1.47 2.02 11.37
CA VAL A 136 2.81 1.68 11.86
C VAL A 136 3.76 2.87 11.73
N ILE A 137 3.89 3.64 12.81
CA ILE A 137 4.87 4.74 12.93
C ILE A 137 5.99 4.45 13.94
N LYS A 138 5.93 3.32 14.64
CA LYS A 138 6.91 2.90 15.65
C LYS A 138 6.92 1.39 15.83
N SER A 139 8.05 0.87 16.30
CA SER A 139 8.23 -0.53 16.67
C SER A 139 7.23 -0.97 17.76
N MET A 140 6.89 -2.26 17.84
CA MET A 140 5.79 -2.74 18.68
C MET A 140 6.16 -2.94 20.15
N LEU A 141 7.34 -3.49 20.43
CA LEU A 141 7.67 -4.03 21.75
C LEU A 141 8.79 -3.22 22.40
N PRO A 142 8.77 -3.00 23.72
CA PRO A 142 9.96 -2.54 24.44
C PRO A 142 11.02 -3.66 24.49
N ASP A 143 12.29 -3.28 24.42
CA ASP A 143 13.44 -4.12 24.74
C ASP A 143 13.92 -3.88 26.19
N GLU A 144 15.00 -4.56 26.58
CA GLU A 144 15.57 -4.46 27.94
C GLU A 144 16.19 -3.09 28.26
N SER A 145 16.53 -2.29 27.23
CA SER A 145 17.05 -0.93 27.37
C SER A 145 15.95 0.12 27.43
N GLY A 146 14.70 -0.27 27.19
CA GLY A 146 13.55 0.64 27.08
C GLY A 146 13.30 1.17 25.66
N GLU A 147 14.14 0.79 24.69
CA GLU A 147 13.95 1.10 23.27
C GLU A 147 12.86 0.20 22.67
N ARG A 148 12.34 0.55 21.48
CA ARG A 148 11.27 -0.22 20.84
C ARG A 148 11.80 -1.05 19.65
N VAL A 149 11.49 -2.34 19.64
CA VAL A 149 11.87 -3.32 18.61
C VAL A 149 10.66 -4.01 17.96
N GLY A 150 10.89 -4.60 16.77
CA GLY A 150 9.86 -5.27 15.98
C GLY A 150 8.96 -4.27 15.26
N PHE A 151 9.45 -3.69 14.17
CA PHE A 151 8.71 -2.75 13.32
C PHE A 151 7.98 -3.53 12.20
N PRO A 152 6.65 -3.71 12.26
CA PRO A 152 5.93 -4.70 11.46
C PRO A 152 5.38 -4.15 10.13
N ALA A 153 5.99 -3.11 9.56
CA ALA A 153 5.35 -2.38 8.47
C ALA A 153 5.12 -3.22 7.20
N THR A 154 6.03 -4.15 6.86
CA THR A 154 5.82 -5.08 5.73
C THR A 154 4.67 -6.04 5.98
N ILE A 155 4.48 -6.50 7.22
CA ILE A 155 3.36 -7.37 7.59
C ILE A 155 2.05 -6.60 7.45
N ALA A 156 2.00 -5.34 7.90
CA ALA A 156 0.85 -4.48 7.75
C ALA A 156 0.53 -4.19 6.27
N ALA A 157 1.55 -3.88 5.47
CA ALA A 157 1.40 -3.63 4.05
C ALA A 157 0.91 -4.87 3.29
N LEU A 158 1.45 -6.06 3.59
CA LEU A 158 0.98 -7.32 3.02
C LEU A 158 -0.46 -7.65 3.44
N TYR A 159 -0.82 -7.39 4.70
CA TYR A 159 -2.19 -7.55 5.16
C TYR A 159 -3.16 -6.65 4.38
N ILE A 160 -2.82 -5.36 4.24
CA ILE A 160 -3.61 -4.40 3.45
C ILE A 160 -3.70 -4.84 1.99
N TYR A 161 -2.58 -5.32 1.41
CA TYR A 161 -2.57 -5.86 0.06
C TYR A 161 -3.55 -7.03 -0.10
N PHE A 162 -3.60 -7.98 0.84
CA PHE A 162 -4.57 -9.07 0.79
C PHE A 162 -6.02 -8.57 0.92
N CYS A 163 -6.28 -7.59 1.80
CA CYS A 163 -7.60 -6.97 1.87
C CYS A 163 -7.99 -6.33 0.53
N LEU A 164 -7.11 -5.52 -0.06
CA LEU A 164 -7.30 -4.92 -1.38
C LEU A 164 -7.55 -5.99 -2.45
N LYS A 165 -6.73 -7.04 -2.48
CA LYS A 165 -6.83 -8.14 -3.44
C LYS A 165 -8.20 -8.81 -3.33
N PHE A 166 -8.63 -9.21 -2.13
CA PHE A 166 -9.90 -9.91 -1.95
C PHE A 166 -11.08 -9.04 -2.35
N THR A 167 -11.11 -7.78 -1.91
CA THR A 167 -12.17 -6.85 -2.28
C THR A 167 -12.18 -6.57 -3.79
N LEU A 168 -11.02 -6.44 -4.42
CA LEU A 168 -10.90 -6.25 -5.86
C LEU A 168 -11.41 -7.49 -6.62
N GLU A 169 -11.01 -8.69 -6.22
CA GLU A 169 -11.44 -9.94 -6.86
C GLU A 169 -12.95 -10.19 -6.67
N GLU A 170 -13.51 -9.85 -5.52
CA GLU A 170 -14.96 -9.84 -5.31
C GLU A 170 -15.66 -8.92 -6.31
N MET A 171 -15.19 -7.67 -6.44
CA MET A 171 -15.73 -6.72 -7.42
C MET A 171 -15.64 -7.25 -8.86
N LEU A 172 -14.52 -7.85 -9.25
CA LEU A 172 -14.35 -8.38 -10.61
C LEU A 172 -15.23 -9.61 -10.89
N ASN A 173 -15.55 -10.43 -9.90
CA ASN A 173 -16.41 -11.60 -10.05
C ASN A 173 -17.91 -11.27 -10.08
N GLU A 174 -18.29 -10.06 -9.66
CA GLU A 174 -19.68 -9.58 -9.73
C GLU A 174 -20.06 -9.04 -11.13
N TYR A 175 -19.09 -8.84 -12.03
CA TYR A 175 -19.27 -8.38 -13.42
C TYR A 175 -19.18 -9.52 -14.44
#